data_AF-A0A7N8WVP8-F1
#
_entry.id   AF-A0A7N8WVP8-F1
#
_cell.length_a   1.000
_cell.length_b   1.000
_cell.length_c   1.000
_cell.angle_alpha   90.00
_cell.angle_beta   90.00
_cell.angle_gamma   90.00
#
_symmetry.space_group_name_H-M   'P 1'
#
loop_
_entity.id
_entity.type
_entity.pdbx_description
1 polymer ?
#
loop_
_entity_poly.entity_id
_entity_poly.type
_entity_poly.pdbx_seq_one_letter_code
_entity_poly.pdbx_strand_id
1 'polypeptide(L)'
;MNINLNLIPLLGTNSGDFNHFPDDPEFADIIQKAEQAIENGVFPERISQGSSGSYFVKDPKGKIIGVFKPKSEEPYGHLNPKWTKYFHKLCCPCCFGRGCLVPNQGYLSEAAASLVDTKLGLGVVPKTKVVYLASETFHYNAIDRAKSRGKKYALEKVPKVGRRFHRVGLPPKVGSFQMFVEGYHEADYWLRRFEAEPLPENIRKQLQAQFEHLVVLDYVIRNTGEGDAEWPENCPDCCIKIAAIDNGLAFPFKHPDEWRAYPFHWAWLPQAKVPFSQETRDLVLSRLSDMNFVQDLCEDLYEMFKTDKGFDKTMFERQMSVMRGQVLNLTQALKDGKSPIQLVQMPRVVVERSRSGGQGRVVTLGNAFTQTFHCKRPFFSSW
;
A
#
# COMPACT_ATOMS: atom_id res chain seq x y z
N MET A 1 28.88 20.32 46.87
CA MET A 1 27.51 20.64 46.41
C MET A 1 27.65 21.12 44.97
N ASN A 2 27.33 20.26 44.00
CA ASN A 2 26.03 20.22 43.29
C ASN A 2 25.71 21.58 42.66
N ILE A 3 25.37 21.71 41.38
CA ILE A 3 24.42 20.87 40.64
C ILE A 3 24.85 20.74 39.16
N ASN A 4 24.87 19.50 38.70
CA ASN A 4 24.97 19.08 37.30
C ASN A 4 23.68 19.49 36.56
N LEU A 5 23.76 20.37 35.57
CA LEU A 5 22.62 20.72 34.71
C LEU A 5 22.49 19.70 33.57
N ASN A 6 22.02 18.50 33.92
CA ASN A 6 21.46 17.55 32.97
C ASN A 6 19.95 17.41 33.21
N LEU A 7 19.21 17.30 32.11
CA LEU A 7 17.77 16.95 32.01
C LEU A 7 16.75 17.97 32.55
N ILE A 8 16.28 18.83 31.65
CA ILE A 8 14.84 19.14 31.60
C ILE A 8 14.30 18.38 30.38
N PRO A 9 13.49 17.33 30.54
CA PRO A 9 12.73 16.78 29.44
C PRO A 9 11.79 17.89 28.97
N LEU A 10 11.93 18.31 27.71
CA LEU A 10 10.95 19.19 27.09
C LEU A 10 9.62 18.43 27.08
N LEU A 11 8.76 18.83 28.02
CA LEU A 11 7.40 18.37 28.19
C LEU A 11 6.67 18.29 26.84
N GLY A 12 6.30 17.05 26.50
CA GLY A 12 5.23 16.64 25.59
C GLY A 12 4.86 17.61 24.49
N THR A 13 5.48 17.46 23.32
CA THR A 13 4.74 17.70 22.08
C THR A 13 3.55 16.75 22.06
N ASN A 14 2.34 17.24 21.77
CA ASN A 14 1.15 16.42 21.48
C ASN A 14 1.34 15.62 20.17
N SER A 15 2.37 14.78 20.09
CA SER A 15 2.57 13.73 19.09
C SER A 15 1.78 12.47 19.44
N GLY A 16 1.33 12.33 20.69
CA GLY A 16 0.65 11.15 21.21
C GLY A 16 -0.67 10.77 20.52
N ASP A 17 -1.30 11.67 19.77
CA ASP A 17 -2.61 11.40 19.13
C ASP A 17 -2.51 10.81 17.71
N PHE A 18 -1.39 10.98 16.99
CA PHE A 18 -1.34 10.64 15.56
C PHE A 18 -0.87 9.22 15.27
N ASN A 19 0.15 8.74 15.98
CA ASN A 19 0.84 7.48 15.71
C ASN A 19 0.60 6.48 16.86
N HIS A 20 -0.67 6.21 17.18
CA HIS A 20 -1.03 5.27 18.24
C HIS A 20 -1.41 3.90 17.65
N PHE A 21 -0.64 2.87 17.98
CA PHE A 21 -0.83 1.50 17.47
C PHE A 21 -0.87 0.48 18.63
N PRO A 22 -1.96 0.44 19.42
CA PRO A 22 -2.05 -0.42 20.61
C PRO A 22 -2.02 -1.90 20.25
N ASP A 23 -2.57 -2.25 19.08
CA ASP A 23 -2.64 -3.64 18.60
C ASP A 23 -1.33 -4.12 17.93
N ASP A 24 -0.31 -3.26 17.83
CA ASP A 24 0.95 -3.57 17.15
C ASP A 24 2.14 -2.84 17.78
N PRO A 25 2.59 -3.30 18.97
CA PRO A 25 3.65 -2.63 19.73
C PRO A 25 5.01 -2.67 19.00
N GLU A 26 5.27 -3.68 18.18
CA GLU A 26 6.49 -3.76 17.38
C GLU A 26 6.53 -2.63 16.33
N PHE A 27 5.43 -2.40 15.61
CA PHE A 27 5.34 -1.29 14.68
C PHE A 27 5.41 0.07 15.41
N ALA A 28 4.78 0.18 16.57
CA ALA A 28 4.84 1.39 17.40
C ALA A 28 6.29 1.75 17.80
N ASP A 29 7.09 0.76 18.22
CA ASP A 29 8.51 0.95 18.55
C ASP A 29 9.33 1.43 17.36
N ILE A 30 9.08 0.90 16.16
CA ILE A 30 9.74 1.36 14.92
C ILE A 30 9.39 2.81 14.60
N ILE A 31 8.12 3.20 14.73
CA ILE A 31 7.71 4.60 14.51
C ILE A 31 8.30 5.52 15.58
N GLN A 32 8.34 5.08 16.84
CA GLN A 32 8.98 5.84 17.91
C GLN A 32 10.48 6.05 17.64
N LYS A 33 11.20 5.03 17.14
CA LYS A 33 12.60 5.16 16.71
C LYS A 33 12.76 6.16 15.56
N ALA A 34 11.85 6.16 14.59
CA ALA A 34 11.85 7.14 13.50
C ALA A 34 11.66 8.58 14.01
N GLU A 35 10.72 8.78 14.93
CA GLU A 35 10.47 10.10 15.54
C GLU A 35 11.69 10.58 16.34
N GLN A 36 12.27 9.71 17.19
CA GLN A 36 13.50 10.01 17.94
C GLN A 36 14.68 10.33 17.02
N ALA A 37 14.82 9.62 15.89
CA ALA A 37 15.88 9.87 14.92
C ALA A 37 15.76 11.30 14.35
N ILE A 38 14.54 11.68 13.94
CA ILE A 38 14.25 13.02 13.42
C ILE A 38 14.52 14.10 14.46
N GLU A 39 14.11 13.88 15.72
CA GLU A 39 14.37 14.81 16.83
C GLU A 39 15.87 14.99 17.10
N ASN A 40 16.66 13.93 16.94
CA ASN A 40 18.11 13.94 17.08
C ASN A 40 18.85 14.41 15.82
N GLY A 41 18.15 14.90 14.79
CA GLY A 41 18.74 15.43 13.56
C GLY A 41 19.15 14.37 12.53
N VAL A 42 18.77 13.10 12.73
CA VAL A 42 18.91 12.03 11.74
C VAL A 42 17.65 12.01 10.88
N PHE A 43 17.70 12.71 9.75
CA PHE A 43 16.51 12.92 8.91
C PHE A 43 16.31 11.82 7.85
N PRO A 44 15.05 11.55 7.46
CA PRO A 44 14.74 10.74 6.29
C PRO A 44 15.39 11.27 5.02
N GLU A 45 15.94 10.37 4.21
CA GLU A 45 16.61 10.68 2.95
C GLU A 45 15.72 10.40 1.76
N ARG A 46 15.68 11.32 0.80
CA ARG A 46 14.82 11.18 -0.38
C ARG A 46 15.36 10.11 -1.32
N ILE A 47 14.48 9.21 -1.75
CA ILE A 47 14.77 8.23 -2.80
C ILE A 47 14.75 8.97 -4.15
N SER A 48 15.86 8.89 -4.88
CA SER A 48 16.03 9.60 -6.17
C SER A 48 15.24 8.94 -7.32
N GLN A 49 15.14 7.62 -7.28
CA GLN A 49 14.36 6.78 -8.19
C GLN A 49 12.85 6.82 -7.87
N GLY A 50 12.00 6.51 -8.85
CA GLY A 50 10.54 6.57 -8.73
C GLY A 50 9.90 7.89 -9.18
N SER A 51 8.57 8.00 -9.20
CA SER A 51 7.85 9.18 -9.75
C SER A 51 7.23 10.14 -8.72
N SER A 52 7.32 9.80 -7.43
CA SER A 52 6.72 10.49 -6.28
C SER A 52 7.78 10.92 -5.25
N GLY A 53 7.37 11.66 -4.21
CA GLY A 53 8.18 11.83 -3.01
C GLY A 53 8.16 10.56 -2.16
N SER A 54 9.28 9.85 -2.10
CA SER A 54 9.51 8.69 -1.22
C SER A 54 10.79 8.89 -0.44
N TYR A 55 10.82 8.43 0.82
CA TYR A 55 11.93 8.70 1.74
C TYR A 55 12.34 7.44 2.50
N PHE A 56 13.64 7.14 2.54
CA PHE A 56 14.21 6.19 3.49
C PHE A 56 14.23 6.83 4.87
N VAL A 57 13.44 6.27 5.78
CA VAL A 57 13.39 6.66 7.19
C VAL A 57 14.43 5.85 7.96
N LYS A 58 15.13 6.53 8.87
CA LYS A 58 16.25 5.97 9.62
C LYS A 58 15.95 5.91 11.11
N ASP A 59 16.60 4.99 11.81
CA ASP A 59 16.67 4.99 13.26
C ASP A 59 17.72 6.00 13.78
N PRO A 60 17.85 6.20 15.11
CA PRO A 60 18.85 7.13 15.67
C PRO A 60 20.31 6.74 15.38
N LYS A 61 20.57 5.50 14.95
CA LYS A 61 21.90 5.01 14.55
C LYS A 61 22.16 5.22 13.05
N GLY A 62 21.19 5.73 12.30
CA GLY A 62 21.27 5.94 10.85
C GLY A 62 20.92 4.71 10.00
N LYS A 63 20.47 3.61 10.61
CA LYS A 63 20.01 2.41 9.89
C LYS A 63 18.65 2.67 9.25
N ILE A 64 18.45 2.25 8.00
CA ILE A 64 17.14 2.34 7.34
C ILE A 64 16.16 1.37 8.00
N ILE A 65 15.00 1.87 8.40
CA ILE A 65 13.95 1.10 9.09
C ILE A 65 12.61 1.09 8.34
N GLY A 66 12.44 2.00 7.39
CA GLY A 66 11.22 2.03 6.58
C GLY A 66 11.28 2.99 5.41
N VAL A 67 10.28 2.88 4.55
CA VAL A 67 10.03 3.78 3.43
C VAL A 67 8.77 4.57 3.73
N PHE A 68 8.87 5.90 3.73
CA PHE A 68 7.74 6.80 3.94
C PHE A 68 7.35 7.51 2.64
N LYS A 69 6.07 7.40 2.27
CA LYS A 69 5.50 8.04 1.07
C LYS A 69 4.38 9.02 1.49
N PRO A 70 4.67 10.32 1.64
CA PRO A 70 3.66 11.30 2.08
C PRO A 70 2.62 11.58 0.99
N LYS A 71 1.33 11.53 1.37
CA LYS A 71 0.17 11.83 0.50
C LYS A 71 0.36 13.11 -0.31
N SER A 72 0.85 14.17 0.33
CA SER A 72 1.00 15.48 -0.33
C SER A 72 1.99 15.50 -1.51
N GLU A 73 2.90 14.53 -1.58
CA GLU A 73 3.99 14.45 -2.57
C GLU A 73 3.79 13.30 -3.58
N GLU A 74 2.61 12.68 -3.58
CA GLU A 74 2.20 11.71 -4.61
C GLU A 74 2.17 12.35 -6.01
N PRO A 75 2.15 11.56 -7.10
CA PRO A 75 2.17 12.09 -8.47
C PRO A 75 1.09 13.14 -8.76
N TYR A 76 -0.08 13.02 -8.11
CA TYR A 76 -1.21 13.96 -8.20
C TYR A 76 -1.36 14.86 -6.97
N GLY A 77 -0.45 14.76 -6.02
CA GLY A 77 -0.39 15.59 -4.82
C GLY A 77 -0.09 17.05 -5.15
N HIS A 78 -0.65 17.97 -4.37
CA HIS A 78 -0.48 19.41 -4.52
C HIS A 78 0.94 19.91 -4.25
N LEU A 79 1.80 19.08 -3.64
CA LEU A 79 3.20 19.36 -3.34
C LEU A 79 4.14 18.36 -4.02
N ASN A 80 3.74 17.78 -5.16
CA ASN A 80 4.64 16.90 -5.92
C ASN A 80 5.91 17.68 -6.35
N PRO A 81 7.12 17.23 -5.93
CA PRO A 81 8.37 17.90 -6.27
C PRO A 81 8.80 17.73 -7.74
N LYS A 82 8.17 16.82 -8.51
CA LYS A 82 8.46 16.59 -9.94
C LYS A 82 7.48 17.39 -10.81
N TRP A 83 7.92 18.54 -11.34
CA TRP A 83 7.14 19.51 -12.13
C TRP A 83 6.54 18.95 -13.44
N THR A 84 7.11 17.86 -13.96
CA THR A 84 6.75 17.25 -15.25
C THR A 84 5.30 16.75 -15.34
N LYS A 85 4.68 16.31 -14.22
CA LYS A 85 3.27 15.87 -14.23
C LYS A 85 2.25 17.01 -14.10
N TYR A 86 2.65 18.19 -13.61
CA TYR A 86 1.78 19.39 -13.66
C TYR A 86 1.54 19.83 -15.10
N PHE A 87 2.60 19.78 -15.94
CA PHE A 87 2.50 20.04 -17.37
C PHE A 87 1.61 19.01 -18.09
N HIS A 88 1.72 17.72 -17.75
CA HIS A 88 0.84 16.67 -18.30
C HIS A 88 -0.64 16.82 -17.88
N LYS A 89 -0.90 17.30 -16.65
CA LYS A 89 -2.25 17.59 -16.14
C LYS A 89 -2.93 18.72 -16.91
N LEU A 90 -2.16 19.68 -17.44
CA LEU A 90 -2.65 20.85 -18.16
C LEU A 90 -2.81 20.61 -19.67
N CYS A 91 -1.94 19.79 -20.29
CA CYS A 91 -1.91 19.61 -21.74
C CYS A 91 -2.72 18.41 -22.28
N CYS A 92 -3.00 17.36 -21.50
CA CYS A 92 -3.71 16.14 -21.99
C CYS A 92 -4.43 15.35 -20.86
N PRO A 93 -5.63 15.77 -20.41
CA PRO A 93 -6.35 15.11 -19.31
C PRO A 93 -6.83 13.68 -19.60
N CYS A 94 -6.94 13.26 -20.86
CA CYS A 94 -7.28 11.89 -21.28
C CYS A 94 -6.06 10.96 -21.40
N CYS A 95 -4.84 11.50 -21.52
CA CYS A 95 -3.63 10.72 -21.79
C CYS A 95 -2.80 10.36 -20.54
N PHE A 96 -3.03 11.05 -19.41
CA PHE A 96 -2.11 10.96 -18.28
C PHE A 96 -2.81 10.61 -16.96
N GLY A 97 -2.68 9.35 -16.57
CA GLY A 97 -3.15 8.78 -15.31
C GLY A 97 -3.99 7.54 -15.47
N ARG A 98 -4.09 6.77 -14.38
CA ARG A 98 -4.92 5.58 -14.35
C ARG A 98 -6.35 5.99 -14.05
N GLY A 99 -7.14 6.22 -15.09
CA GLY A 99 -8.54 6.66 -14.98
C GLY A 99 -9.50 5.67 -14.30
N CYS A 100 -9.00 4.53 -13.84
CA CYS A 100 -9.69 3.57 -13.00
C CYS A 100 -9.33 3.68 -11.50
N LEU A 101 -8.38 4.54 -11.12
CA LEU A 101 -7.94 4.75 -9.73
C LEU A 101 -8.48 6.06 -9.17
N VAL A 102 -8.72 6.08 -7.86
CA VAL A 102 -9.06 7.29 -7.12
C VAL A 102 -7.79 8.14 -6.96
N PRO A 103 -7.80 9.44 -7.35
CA PRO A 103 -6.62 10.28 -7.22
C PRO A 103 -6.18 10.49 -5.76
N ASN A 104 -4.87 10.55 -5.53
CA ASN A 104 -4.27 11.01 -4.26
C ASN A 104 -4.63 10.17 -3.02
N GLN A 105 -4.81 8.86 -3.24
CA GLN A 105 -5.04 7.84 -2.21
C GLN A 105 -3.99 6.71 -2.29
N GLY A 106 -2.83 6.95 -2.89
CA GLY A 106 -1.80 5.92 -3.05
C GLY A 106 -1.30 5.38 -1.71
N TYR A 107 -1.10 6.26 -0.73
CA TYR A 107 -0.72 5.86 0.63
C TYR A 107 -1.75 4.93 1.33
N LEU A 108 -3.05 5.08 1.01
CA LEU A 108 -4.08 4.16 1.50
C LEU A 108 -3.99 2.82 0.77
N SER A 109 -3.75 2.84 -0.53
CA SER A 109 -3.54 1.62 -1.32
C SER A 109 -2.37 0.79 -0.76
N GLU A 110 -1.26 1.44 -0.39
CA GLU A 110 -0.11 0.79 0.26
C GLU A 110 -0.47 0.13 1.60
N ALA A 111 -1.14 0.88 2.50
CA ALA A 111 -1.54 0.37 3.80
C ALA A 111 -2.60 -0.75 3.69
N ALA A 112 -3.52 -0.61 2.73
CA ALA A 112 -4.57 -1.57 2.46
C ALA A 112 -4.05 -2.88 1.88
N ALA A 113 -2.99 -2.84 1.05
CA ALA A 113 -2.32 -4.05 0.59
C ALA A 113 -1.74 -4.85 1.76
N SER A 114 -1.10 -4.18 2.74
CA SER A 114 -0.60 -4.84 3.95
C SER A 114 -1.73 -5.38 4.84
N LEU A 115 -2.88 -4.69 4.89
CA LEU A 115 -4.06 -5.19 5.58
C LEU A 115 -4.63 -6.46 4.93
N VAL A 116 -4.78 -6.46 3.60
CA VAL A 116 -5.24 -7.62 2.83
C VAL A 116 -4.28 -8.80 2.99
N ASP A 117 -2.97 -8.56 2.89
CA ASP A 117 -1.92 -9.55 3.11
C ASP A 117 -2.04 -10.22 4.49
N THR A 118 -2.15 -9.41 5.54
CA THR A 118 -2.27 -9.89 6.94
C THR A 118 -3.56 -10.68 7.13
N LYS A 119 -4.69 -10.16 6.62
CA LYS A 119 -6.00 -10.79 6.79
C LYS A 119 -6.12 -12.11 6.01
N LEU A 120 -5.41 -12.24 4.90
CA LEU A 120 -5.30 -13.49 4.12
C LEU A 120 -4.15 -14.41 4.58
N GLY A 121 -3.24 -13.91 5.42
CA GLY A 121 -2.11 -14.69 5.93
C GLY A 121 -1.06 -15.00 4.86
N LEU A 122 -0.86 -14.10 3.91
CA LEU A 122 0.03 -14.31 2.76
C LEU A 122 1.51 -14.08 3.13
N GLY A 123 1.80 -13.05 3.92
CA GLY A 123 3.14 -12.79 4.45
C GLY A 123 4.15 -12.33 3.40
N VAL A 124 3.70 -11.65 2.34
CA VAL A 124 4.56 -11.13 1.26
C VAL A 124 4.68 -9.61 1.28
N VAL A 125 3.73 -8.88 1.88
CA VAL A 125 3.82 -7.40 2.00
C VAL A 125 4.55 -7.02 3.29
N PRO A 126 5.69 -6.30 3.23
CA PRO A 126 6.28 -5.72 4.42
C PRO A 126 5.26 -4.83 5.14
N LYS A 127 5.14 -4.98 6.45
CA LYS A 127 4.11 -4.31 7.26
C LYS A 127 4.06 -2.82 6.95
N THR A 128 2.89 -2.35 6.52
CA THR A 128 2.68 -0.98 6.05
C THR A 128 1.45 -0.37 6.71
N LYS A 129 1.59 0.81 7.33
CA LYS A 129 0.47 1.53 7.95
C LYS A 129 0.47 3.01 7.58
N VAL A 130 -0.67 3.65 7.79
CA VAL A 130 -0.80 5.12 7.70
C VAL A 130 -0.14 5.74 8.94
N VAL A 131 0.79 6.64 8.73
CA VAL A 131 1.50 7.35 9.80
C VAL A 131 1.60 8.84 9.52
N TYR A 132 1.93 9.60 10.55
CA TYR A 132 2.16 11.04 10.49
C TYR A 132 3.60 11.35 10.87
N LEU A 133 4.40 11.87 9.95
CA LEU A 133 5.78 12.28 10.22
C LEU A 133 6.01 13.74 9.83
N ALA A 134 6.87 14.44 10.56
CA ALA A 134 7.34 15.78 10.21
C ALA A 134 8.86 15.77 10.13
N SER A 135 9.44 16.16 8.99
CA SER A 135 10.89 16.23 8.81
C SER A 135 11.27 17.44 7.95
N GLU A 136 12.39 18.09 8.25
CA GLU A 136 12.90 19.21 7.43
C GLU A 136 13.24 18.81 5.98
N THR A 137 13.49 17.52 5.75
CA THR A 137 13.80 16.95 4.43
C THR A 137 12.58 16.74 3.54
N PHE A 138 11.36 16.74 4.10
CA PHE A 138 10.14 16.64 3.30
C PHE A 138 9.85 17.93 2.52
N HIS A 139 9.03 17.83 1.47
CA HIS A 139 8.73 18.95 0.60
C HIS A 139 7.58 19.82 1.16
N TYR A 140 7.89 20.92 1.84
CA TYR A 140 6.91 21.90 2.32
C TYR A 140 6.90 23.17 1.49
N ASN A 141 5.73 23.83 1.41
CA ASN A 141 5.63 25.15 0.80
C ASN A 141 6.42 26.21 1.60
N ALA A 142 6.73 27.35 0.97
CA ALA A 142 7.52 28.42 1.57
C ALA A 142 6.86 29.00 2.84
N ILE A 143 5.53 29.03 2.88
CA ILE A 143 4.75 29.58 4.00
C ILE A 143 4.93 28.72 5.25
N ASP A 144 4.84 27.40 5.13
CA ASP A 144 4.98 26.45 6.23
C ASP A 144 6.41 26.46 6.78
N ARG A 145 7.40 26.56 5.89
CA ARG A 145 8.80 26.75 6.31
C ARG A 145 9.01 28.07 7.06
N ALA A 146 8.45 29.18 6.56
CA ALA A 146 8.54 30.48 7.22
C ALA A 146 7.83 30.50 8.59
N LYS A 147 6.62 29.93 8.69
CA LYS A 147 5.86 29.79 9.93
C LYS A 147 6.59 28.95 10.97
N SER A 148 7.17 27.81 10.55
CA SER A 148 7.96 26.95 11.43
C SER A 148 9.15 27.71 12.04
N ARG A 149 9.92 28.40 11.19
CA ARG A 149 11.06 29.24 11.61
C ARG A 149 10.64 30.36 12.57
N GLY A 150 9.57 31.07 12.23
CA GLY A 150 9.05 32.17 13.06
C GLY A 150 8.58 31.70 14.44
N LYS A 151 7.89 30.55 14.51
CA LYS A 151 7.49 29.95 15.80
C LYS A 151 8.68 29.47 16.63
N LYS A 152 9.68 28.84 16.00
CA LYS A 152 10.91 28.41 16.67
C LYS A 152 11.67 29.61 17.24
N TYR A 153 11.84 30.66 16.46
CA TYR A 153 12.45 31.92 16.90
C TYR A 153 11.67 32.56 18.06
N ALA A 154 10.34 32.63 17.96
CA ALA A 154 9.51 33.19 19.03
C ALA A 154 9.58 32.37 20.32
N LEU A 155 9.71 31.04 20.24
CA LEU A 155 9.95 30.17 21.40
C LEU A 155 11.31 30.43 22.04
N GLU A 156 12.37 30.55 21.24
CA GLU A 156 13.74 30.79 21.72
C GLU A 156 13.91 32.21 22.31
N LYS A 157 13.30 33.23 21.70
CA LYS A 157 13.48 34.64 22.10
C LYS A 157 12.43 35.15 23.07
N VAL A 158 11.20 34.66 23.01
CA VAL A 158 10.10 35.08 23.90
C VAL A 158 9.34 33.86 24.41
N PRO A 159 9.89 33.11 25.38
CA PRO A 159 9.30 31.84 25.85
C PRO A 159 7.84 31.98 26.33
N LYS A 160 7.46 33.13 26.88
CA LYS A 160 6.08 33.43 27.31
C LYS A 160 5.06 33.45 26.15
N VAL A 161 5.48 33.79 24.94
CA VAL A 161 4.66 33.75 23.72
C VAL A 161 4.78 32.38 23.05
N GLY A 162 5.99 31.82 23.01
CA GLY A 162 6.24 30.49 22.45
C GLY A 162 5.45 29.36 23.11
N ARG A 163 5.30 29.39 24.44
CA ARG A 163 4.50 28.41 25.21
C ARG A 163 3.00 28.44 24.88
N ARG A 164 2.50 29.46 24.18
CA ARG A 164 1.10 29.51 23.70
C ARG A 164 0.90 28.77 22.38
N PHE A 165 1.98 28.39 21.69
CA PHE A 165 1.86 27.63 20.46
C PHE A 165 1.56 26.17 20.78
N HIS A 166 0.37 25.71 20.39
CA HIS A 166 0.00 24.29 20.46
C HIS A 166 0.93 23.37 19.64
N ARG A 167 1.71 23.93 18.71
CA ARG A 167 2.69 23.19 17.91
C ARG A 167 3.82 24.11 17.44
N VAL A 168 5.05 23.71 17.76
CA VAL A 168 6.30 24.30 17.27
C VAL A 168 6.95 23.30 16.32
N GLY A 169 7.41 23.76 15.14
CA GLY A 169 7.95 22.90 14.08
C GLY A 169 7.03 22.75 12.86
N LEU A 170 7.45 21.92 11.91
CA LEU A 170 6.74 21.67 10.65
C LEU A 170 5.43 20.88 10.89
N PRO A 171 4.40 21.09 10.06
CA PRO A 171 3.17 20.30 10.15
C PRO A 171 3.44 18.84 9.76
N PRO A 172 2.78 17.86 10.38
CA PRO A 172 3.03 16.47 10.09
C PRO A 172 2.37 16.14 8.75
N LYS A 173 3.04 15.32 7.96
CA LYS A 173 2.49 14.78 6.73
C LYS A 173 1.95 13.40 7.02
N VAL A 174 0.71 13.16 6.57
CA VAL A 174 0.16 11.81 6.49
C VAL A 174 0.77 11.10 5.27
N GLY A 175 1.05 9.82 5.43
CA GLY A 175 1.58 8.97 4.36
C GLY A 175 1.61 7.51 4.78
N SER A 176 2.01 6.65 3.85
CA SER A 176 2.27 5.24 4.16
C SER A 176 3.69 5.11 4.68
N PHE A 177 3.86 4.31 5.72
CA PHE A 177 5.14 3.86 6.21
C PHE A 177 5.20 2.35 6.08
N GLN A 178 6.08 1.88 5.21
CA GLN A 178 6.35 0.47 4.97
C GLN A 178 7.66 0.10 5.66
N MET A 179 7.69 -1.00 6.41
CA MET A 179 8.93 -1.49 7.00
C MET A 179 9.94 -1.85 5.92
N PHE A 180 11.21 -1.50 6.14
CA PHE A 180 12.29 -1.82 5.22
C PHE A 180 12.73 -3.28 5.40
N VAL A 181 12.95 -3.99 4.30
CA VAL A 181 13.42 -5.37 4.30
C VAL A 181 14.86 -5.43 3.77
N GLU A 182 15.76 -6.07 4.52
CA GLU A 182 17.18 -6.09 4.20
C GLU A 182 17.58 -7.32 3.38
N GLY A 183 18.54 -7.12 2.49
CA GLY A 183 19.08 -8.16 1.61
C GLY A 183 18.27 -8.36 0.33
N TYR A 184 17.17 -7.66 0.13
CA TYR A 184 16.26 -7.87 -1.00
C TYR A 184 16.74 -7.18 -2.31
N HIS A 185 16.51 -7.81 -3.47
CA HIS A 185 16.88 -7.39 -4.84
C HIS A 185 15.76 -7.62 -5.84
N GLU A 186 15.66 -6.77 -6.87
CA GLU A 186 14.65 -6.86 -7.93
C GLU A 186 14.43 -8.29 -8.48
N ALA A 187 13.18 -8.65 -8.76
CA ALA A 187 12.81 -9.99 -9.20
C ALA A 187 13.46 -10.38 -10.52
N ASP A 188 13.59 -9.42 -11.44
CA ASP A 188 14.22 -9.63 -12.74
C ASP A 188 15.69 -10.06 -12.60
N TYR A 189 16.41 -9.55 -11.60
CA TYR A 189 17.78 -9.95 -11.31
C TYR A 189 17.84 -11.45 -10.99
N TRP A 190 16.96 -11.93 -10.10
CA TRP A 190 16.92 -13.32 -9.67
C TRP A 190 16.36 -14.28 -10.72
N LEU A 191 15.30 -13.89 -11.42
CA LEU A 191 14.69 -14.70 -12.47
C LEU A 191 15.71 -15.02 -13.57
N ARG A 192 16.50 -14.02 -14.00
CA ARG A 192 17.60 -14.22 -14.97
C ARG A 192 18.68 -15.17 -14.43
N ARG A 193 18.99 -15.08 -13.13
CA ARG A 193 19.96 -15.98 -12.51
C ARG A 193 19.44 -17.42 -12.43
N PHE A 194 18.16 -17.62 -12.13
CA PHE A 194 17.54 -18.96 -12.07
C PHE A 194 17.40 -19.62 -13.44
N GLU A 195 17.34 -18.85 -14.53
CA GLU A 195 17.42 -19.38 -15.89
C GLU A 195 18.80 -19.98 -16.20
N ALA A 196 19.87 -19.34 -15.72
CA ALA A 196 21.24 -19.84 -15.90
C ALA A 196 21.59 -20.97 -14.90
N GLU A 197 21.18 -20.82 -13.65
CA GLU A 197 21.45 -21.74 -12.54
C GLU A 197 20.12 -22.17 -11.88
N PRO A 198 19.50 -23.27 -12.35
CA PRO A 198 18.22 -23.71 -11.82
C PRO A 198 18.27 -24.02 -10.33
N LEU A 199 17.26 -23.54 -9.60
CA LEU A 199 17.14 -23.78 -8.16
C LEU A 199 16.92 -25.27 -7.83
N PRO A 200 17.44 -25.74 -6.68
CA PRO A 200 17.07 -27.02 -6.10
C PRO A 200 15.54 -27.16 -5.94
N GLU A 201 15.03 -28.39 -6.07
CA GLU A 201 13.59 -28.70 -6.06
C GLU A 201 12.86 -28.14 -4.83
N ASN A 202 13.44 -28.29 -3.65
CA ASN A 202 12.87 -27.78 -2.41
C ASN A 202 12.71 -26.25 -2.42
N ILE A 203 13.73 -25.53 -2.90
CA ILE A 203 13.71 -24.06 -2.96
C ILE A 203 12.76 -23.58 -4.07
N ARG A 204 12.70 -24.30 -5.19
CA ARG A 204 11.76 -23.98 -6.27
C ARG A 204 10.30 -24.16 -5.84
N LYS A 205 9.99 -25.14 -4.99
CA LYS A 205 8.65 -25.27 -4.39
C LYS A 205 8.32 -24.12 -3.44
N GLN A 206 9.26 -23.71 -2.59
CA GLN A 206 9.08 -22.53 -1.73
C GLN A 206 8.87 -21.25 -2.55
N LEU A 207 9.69 -21.08 -3.60
CA LEU A 207 9.57 -20.01 -4.58
C LEU A 207 8.16 -19.96 -5.19
N GLN A 208 7.66 -21.11 -5.62
CA GLN A 208 6.33 -21.22 -6.22
C GLN A 208 5.23 -20.86 -5.22
N ALA A 209 5.31 -21.33 -3.96
CA ALA A 209 4.34 -20.96 -2.92
C ALA A 209 4.33 -19.45 -2.63
N GLN A 210 5.50 -18.82 -2.51
CA GLN A 210 5.62 -17.37 -2.34
C GLN A 210 5.06 -16.60 -3.55
N PHE A 211 5.32 -17.10 -4.76
CA PHE A 211 4.77 -16.53 -5.99
C PHE A 211 3.24 -16.61 -6.04
N GLU A 212 2.66 -17.73 -5.61
CA GLU A 212 1.20 -17.89 -5.53
C GLU A 212 0.58 -16.91 -4.53
N HIS A 213 1.26 -16.61 -3.41
CA HIS A 213 0.82 -15.59 -2.45
C HIS A 213 0.82 -14.18 -3.05
N LEU A 214 1.88 -13.82 -3.79
CA LEU A 214 1.94 -12.57 -4.55
C LEU A 214 0.78 -12.48 -5.56
N VAL A 215 0.52 -13.54 -6.31
CA VAL A 215 -0.58 -13.61 -7.29
C VAL A 215 -1.93 -13.39 -6.61
N VAL A 216 -2.18 -14.04 -5.48
CA VAL A 216 -3.42 -13.90 -4.71
C VAL A 216 -3.61 -12.45 -4.28
N LEU A 217 -2.57 -11.83 -3.69
CA LEU A 217 -2.61 -10.44 -3.27
C LEU A 217 -2.93 -9.51 -4.45
N ASP A 218 -2.10 -9.54 -5.49
CA ASP A 218 -2.22 -8.68 -6.66
C ASP A 218 -3.58 -8.79 -7.34
N TYR A 219 -4.12 -10.01 -7.42
CA TYR A 219 -5.41 -10.27 -8.03
C TYR A 219 -6.54 -9.70 -7.17
N VAL A 220 -6.55 -9.94 -5.85
CA VAL A 220 -7.58 -9.45 -4.92
C VAL A 220 -7.63 -7.92 -4.92
N ILE A 221 -6.47 -7.25 -4.78
CA ILE A 221 -6.41 -5.78 -4.76
C ILE A 221 -6.52 -5.17 -6.15
N ARG A 222 -6.52 -6.00 -7.20
CA ARG A 222 -6.37 -5.63 -8.61
C ARG A 222 -5.27 -4.60 -8.79
N ASN A 223 -4.05 -4.99 -8.44
CA ASN A 223 -2.88 -4.16 -8.60
C ASN A 223 -2.75 -3.76 -10.08
N THR A 224 -2.56 -2.47 -10.33
CA THR A 224 -2.33 -1.97 -11.68
C THR A 224 -0.86 -1.61 -11.88
N GLY A 225 -0.07 -1.53 -10.80
CA GLY A 225 1.36 -1.19 -10.76
C GLY A 225 2.21 -2.20 -11.53
N GLU A 226 3.36 -1.72 -12.02
CA GLU A 226 4.49 -2.63 -12.20
C GLU A 226 4.99 -2.88 -10.79
N GLY A 227 4.58 -4.00 -10.18
CA GLY A 227 5.00 -4.34 -8.84
C GLY A 227 6.48 -4.73 -8.88
N ASP A 228 7.31 -4.00 -8.14
CA ASP A 228 8.66 -4.45 -7.86
C ASP A 228 8.54 -5.55 -6.80
N ALA A 229 8.93 -6.77 -7.16
CA ALA A 229 9.12 -7.83 -6.18
C ALA A 229 10.61 -7.91 -5.90
N GLU A 230 11.01 -7.94 -4.63
CA GLU A 230 12.42 -8.08 -4.27
C GLU A 230 12.70 -9.46 -3.61
N TRP A 231 13.96 -9.93 -3.62
CA TRP A 231 14.41 -11.22 -3.06
C TRP A 231 15.83 -11.18 -2.42
N PRO A 232 16.13 -11.99 -1.38
CA PRO A 232 17.37 -11.90 -0.61
C PRO A 232 18.71 -12.28 -1.34
N GLU A 233 19.78 -11.46 -1.26
CA GLU A 233 21.17 -11.64 -1.79
C GLU A 233 21.95 -12.80 -1.19
N ASN A 234 21.84 -12.97 0.13
CA ASN A 234 22.61 -13.95 0.87
C ASN A 234 21.66 -14.67 1.81
N CYS A 235 21.42 -15.94 1.50
CA CYS A 235 20.62 -16.81 2.35
C CYS A 235 21.59 -17.65 3.20
N PRO A 236 21.83 -17.31 4.48
CA PRO A 236 22.29 -18.31 5.41
C PRO A 236 21.08 -19.22 5.65
N ASP A 237 21.17 -20.45 5.14
CA ASP A 237 20.23 -21.55 5.33
C ASP A 237 18.87 -21.48 4.59
N CYS A 238 18.86 -22.02 3.37
CA CYS A 238 17.77 -22.83 2.78
C CYS A 238 16.35 -22.21 2.61
N CYS A 239 16.17 -20.89 2.63
CA CYS A 239 14.84 -20.27 2.44
C CYS A 239 14.80 -19.11 1.44
N ILE A 240 13.82 -19.12 0.54
CA ILE A 240 13.55 -18.05 -0.43
C ILE A 240 12.26 -17.30 -0.05
N LYS A 241 12.27 -15.96 -0.14
CA LYS A 241 11.12 -15.10 0.22
C LYS A 241 10.93 -13.99 -0.81
N ILE A 242 9.67 -13.63 -1.03
CA ILE A 242 9.26 -12.49 -1.87
C ILE A 242 8.82 -11.34 -0.96
N ALA A 243 9.21 -10.12 -1.31
CA ALA A 243 8.60 -8.91 -0.77
C ALA A 243 7.81 -8.18 -1.87
N ALA A 244 6.50 -8.03 -1.68
CA ALA A 244 5.62 -7.28 -2.56
C ALA A 244 5.61 -5.80 -2.15
N ILE A 245 6.38 -4.97 -2.85
CA ILE A 245 6.52 -3.53 -2.56
C ILE A 245 5.85 -2.68 -3.65
N ASP A 246 5.69 -1.38 -3.36
CA ASP A 246 5.05 -0.39 -4.24
C ASP A 246 3.59 -0.72 -4.64
N ASN A 247 2.75 -0.99 -3.64
CA ASN A 247 1.33 -1.32 -3.83
C ASN A 247 0.44 -0.06 -3.92
N GLY A 248 1.02 1.11 -4.20
CA GLY A 248 0.33 2.41 -4.21
C GLY A 248 -0.64 2.63 -5.37
N LEU A 249 -0.71 1.70 -6.33
CA LEU A 249 -1.56 1.78 -7.52
C LEU A 249 -2.52 0.58 -7.63
N ALA A 250 -3.18 0.22 -6.54
CA ALA A 250 -4.20 -0.82 -6.48
C ALA A 250 -5.59 -0.25 -6.13
N PHE A 251 -6.56 -1.12 -5.87
CA PHE A 251 -7.95 -0.80 -5.53
C PHE A 251 -8.64 0.12 -6.56
N PRO A 252 -8.72 -0.28 -7.84
CA PRO A 252 -9.46 0.48 -8.83
C PRO A 252 -10.97 0.45 -8.59
N PHE A 253 -11.66 1.55 -8.88
CA PHE A 253 -13.12 1.66 -8.78
C PHE A 253 -13.86 1.08 -9.99
N LYS A 254 -13.13 0.72 -11.05
CA LYS A 254 -13.64 -0.03 -12.20
C LYS A 254 -12.51 -0.84 -12.82
N HIS A 255 -12.83 -1.90 -13.54
CA HIS A 255 -11.82 -2.57 -14.35
C HIS A 255 -11.24 -1.60 -15.41
N PRO A 256 -9.93 -1.69 -15.73
CA PRO A 256 -9.33 -0.83 -16.75
C PRO A 256 -10.00 -0.98 -18.12
N ASP A 257 -10.20 0.11 -18.84
CA ASP A 257 -10.74 0.07 -20.19
C ASP A 257 -9.74 -0.66 -21.14
N GLU A 258 -10.21 -1.36 -22.16
CA GLU A 258 -9.37 -2.27 -22.99
C GLU A 258 -8.14 -1.59 -23.63
N TRP A 259 -8.24 -0.31 -23.96
CA TRP A 259 -7.14 0.47 -24.55
C TRP A 259 -6.02 0.82 -23.54
N ARG A 260 -6.22 0.55 -22.24
CA ARG A 260 -5.19 0.55 -21.19
C ARG A 260 -5.44 -0.61 -20.21
N ALA A 261 -5.00 -1.81 -20.58
CA ALA A 261 -5.37 -3.04 -19.86
C ALA A 261 -4.72 -3.22 -18.47
N TYR A 262 -3.61 -2.51 -18.16
CA TYR A 262 -2.76 -2.71 -16.96
C TYR A 262 -2.61 -4.21 -16.61
N PRO A 263 -1.86 -4.96 -17.43
CA PRO A 263 -1.68 -6.39 -17.26
C PRO A 263 -0.84 -6.70 -16.03
N PHE A 264 -1.03 -7.90 -15.48
CA PHE A 264 -0.15 -8.42 -14.44
C PHE A 264 1.12 -8.97 -15.10
N HIS A 265 2.27 -8.35 -14.84
CA HIS A 265 3.52 -8.69 -15.54
C HIS A 265 3.99 -10.11 -15.22
N TRP A 266 3.75 -10.57 -13.99
CA TRP A 266 4.04 -11.94 -13.60
C TRP A 266 3.26 -13.00 -14.40
N ALA A 267 2.18 -12.65 -15.11
CA ALA A 267 1.41 -13.60 -15.90
C ALA A 267 2.20 -14.18 -17.10
N TRP A 268 3.27 -13.50 -17.52
CA TRP A 268 4.17 -13.98 -18.57
C TRP A 268 5.28 -14.90 -18.06
N LEU A 269 5.46 -15.01 -16.75
CA LEU A 269 6.48 -15.88 -16.16
C LEU A 269 6.10 -17.36 -16.30
N PRO A 270 7.07 -18.28 -16.46
CA PRO A 270 6.81 -19.71 -16.47
C PRO A 270 6.04 -20.22 -15.24
N GLN A 271 6.30 -19.63 -14.08
CA GLN A 271 5.66 -19.90 -12.78
C GLN A 271 4.13 -19.69 -12.85
N ALA A 272 3.65 -18.77 -13.69
CA ALA A 272 2.22 -18.50 -13.85
C ALA A 272 1.45 -19.62 -14.58
N LYS A 273 2.16 -20.55 -15.22
CA LYS A 273 1.56 -21.72 -15.89
C LYS A 273 1.34 -22.89 -14.94
N VAL A 274 1.96 -22.86 -13.75
CA VAL A 274 1.82 -23.90 -12.74
C VAL A 274 0.47 -23.73 -12.02
N PRO A 275 -0.36 -24.79 -11.90
CA PRO A 275 -1.60 -24.74 -11.12
C PRO A 275 -1.35 -24.35 -9.67
N PHE A 276 -2.29 -23.63 -9.04
CA PHE A 276 -2.19 -23.30 -7.62
C PHE A 276 -1.99 -24.56 -6.77
N SER A 277 -1.01 -24.50 -5.88
CA SER A 277 -0.69 -25.56 -4.93
C SER A 277 -1.85 -25.85 -3.98
N GLN A 278 -1.89 -27.07 -3.44
CA GLN A 278 -2.90 -27.42 -2.42
C GLN A 278 -2.74 -26.55 -1.16
N GLU A 279 -1.50 -26.22 -0.80
CA GLU A 279 -1.18 -25.34 0.34
C GLU A 279 -1.83 -23.97 0.19
N THR A 280 -1.64 -23.28 -0.94
CA THR A 280 -2.26 -21.98 -1.17
C THR A 280 -3.78 -22.09 -1.28
N ARG A 281 -4.30 -23.16 -1.89
CA ARG A 281 -5.75 -23.40 -1.96
C ARG A 281 -6.35 -23.52 -0.56
N ASP A 282 -5.77 -24.32 0.33
CA ASP A 282 -6.29 -24.54 1.68
C ASP A 282 -6.22 -23.26 2.53
N LEU A 283 -5.12 -22.51 2.40
CA LEU A 283 -4.91 -21.23 3.09
C LEU A 283 -5.95 -20.17 2.70
N VAL A 284 -6.21 -20.03 1.40
CA VAL A 284 -6.96 -18.89 0.84
C VAL A 284 -8.44 -19.22 0.64
N LEU A 285 -8.77 -20.44 0.20
CA LEU A 285 -10.15 -20.81 -0.16
C LEU A 285 -11.08 -20.80 1.04
N SER A 286 -10.60 -21.27 2.20
CA SER A 286 -11.35 -21.28 3.46
C SER A 286 -11.81 -19.88 3.86
N ARG A 287 -10.99 -18.86 3.61
CA ARG A 287 -11.28 -17.45 3.91
C ARG A 287 -12.14 -16.80 2.83
N LEU A 288 -11.75 -16.91 1.55
CA LEU A 288 -12.43 -16.21 0.45
C LEU A 288 -13.81 -16.77 0.11
N SER A 289 -14.06 -18.05 0.42
CA SER A 289 -15.40 -18.64 0.24
C SER A 289 -16.40 -18.25 1.33
N ASP A 290 -15.93 -17.76 2.48
CA ASP A 290 -16.77 -17.24 3.54
C ASP A 290 -17.17 -15.78 3.27
N MET A 291 -18.47 -15.56 3.13
CA MET A 291 -19.00 -14.22 2.90
C MET A 291 -18.83 -13.30 4.11
N ASN A 292 -18.76 -13.83 5.34
CA ASN A 292 -18.50 -13.03 6.53
C ASN A 292 -17.06 -12.50 6.50
N PHE A 293 -16.08 -13.35 6.19
CA PHE A 293 -14.70 -12.92 6.02
C PHE A 293 -14.56 -11.78 4.99
N VAL A 294 -15.19 -11.91 3.81
CA VAL A 294 -15.15 -10.88 2.76
C VAL A 294 -15.85 -9.60 3.23
N GLN A 295 -16.94 -9.72 3.98
CA GLN A 295 -17.66 -8.60 4.58
C GLN A 295 -16.78 -7.85 5.58
N ASP A 296 -16.14 -8.57 6.49
CA ASP A 296 -15.25 -8.02 7.51
C ASP A 296 -14.03 -7.37 6.86
N LEU A 297 -13.49 -7.95 5.78
CA LEU A 297 -12.39 -7.33 5.03
C LEU A 297 -12.82 -5.99 4.40
N CYS A 298 -14.03 -5.93 3.82
CA CYS A 298 -14.57 -4.67 3.29
C CYS A 298 -14.78 -3.62 4.40
N GLU A 299 -15.18 -4.04 5.60
CA GLU A 299 -15.37 -3.16 6.75
C GLU A 299 -14.06 -2.59 7.27
N ASP A 300 -13.03 -3.43 7.43
CA ASP A 300 -11.68 -2.96 7.79
C ASP A 300 -11.12 -1.96 6.78
N LEU A 301 -11.30 -2.24 5.48
CA LEU A 301 -10.92 -1.32 4.41
C LEU A 301 -11.73 -0.02 4.47
N TYR A 302 -13.02 -0.08 4.81
CA TYR A 302 -13.86 1.11 4.97
C TYR A 302 -13.35 1.99 6.12
N GLU A 303 -13.06 1.39 7.27
CA GLU A 303 -12.53 2.08 8.45
C GLU A 303 -11.19 2.77 8.15
N MET A 304 -10.34 2.16 7.32
CA MET A 304 -9.09 2.76 6.86
C MET A 304 -9.34 3.89 5.85
N PHE A 305 -10.10 3.65 4.79
CA PHE A 305 -10.27 4.62 3.69
C PHE A 305 -11.06 5.86 4.12
N LYS A 306 -12.00 5.74 5.06
CA LYS A 306 -12.80 6.88 5.57
C LYS A 306 -11.97 7.91 6.33
N THR A 307 -10.73 7.58 6.72
CA THR A 307 -9.82 8.53 7.38
C THR A 307 -9.33 9.61 6.40
N ASP A 308 -9.43 9.38 5.09
CA ASP A 308 -9.06 10.36 4.09
C ASP A 308 -10.08 11.51 4.01
N LYS A 309 -9.59 12.75 4.04
CA LYS A 309 -10.45 13.94 3.88
C LYS A 309 -11.21 13.98 2.55
N GLY A 310 -10.70 13.32 1.51
CA GLY A 310 -11.32 13.22 0.18
C GLY A 310 -12.09 11.91 -0.02
N PHE A 311 -12.41 11.17 1.05
CA PHE A 311 -13.16 9.94 0.97
C PHE A 311 -14.55 10.15 0.36
N ASP A 312 -14.88 9.35 -0.65
CA ASP A 312 -16.20 9.28 -1.26
C ASP A 312 -16.75 7.86 -1.11
N LYS A 313 -17.85 7.73 -0.36
CA LYS A 313 -18.47 6.43 -0.06
C LYS A 313 -18.95 5.71 -1.33
N THR A 314 -19.44 6.44 -2.33
CA THR A 314 -19.90 5.85 -3.59
C THR A 314 -18.73 5.26 -4.37
N MET A 315 -17.61 5.97 -4.40
CA MET A 315 -16.38 5.51 -5.03
C MET A 315 -15.81 4.29 -4.30
N PHE A 316 -15.81 4.31 -2.97
CA PHE A 316 -15.40 3.16 -2.17
C PHE A 316 -16.23 1.91 -2.45
N GLU A 317 -17.56 2.03 -2.52
CA GLU A 317 -18.42 0.90 -2.87
C GLU A 317 -18.13 0.32 -4.26
N ARG A 318 -17.72 1.17 -5.21
CA ARG A 318 -17.25 0.74 -6.54
C ARG A 318 -15.88 0.04 -6.49
N GLN A 319 -14.97 0.48 -5.63
CA GLN A 319 -13.71 -0.25 -5.38
C GLN A 319 -14.00 -1.65 -4.81
N MET A 320 -14.90 -1.72 -3.82
CA MET A 320 -15.27 -2.99 -3.21
C MET A 320 -16.05 -3.89 -4.17
N SER A 321 -16.82 -3.34 -5.11
CA SER A 321 -17.51 -4.16 -6.11
C SER A 321 -16.55 -4.82 -7.10
N VAL A 322 -15.46 -4.13 -7.48
CA VAL A 322 -14.36 -4.73 -8.24
C VAL A 322 -13.66 -5.80 -7.41
N MET A 323 -13.28 -5.50 -6.16
CA MET A 323 -12.59 -6.45 -5.28
C MET A 323 -13.41 -7.73 -5.08
N ARG A 324 -14.72 -7.62 -4.82
CA ARG A 324 -15.62 -8.78 -4.71
C ARG A 324 -15.68 -9.59 -6.01
N GLY A 325 -15.64 -8.94 -7.16
CA GLY A 325 -15.54 -9.62 -8.46
C GLY A 325 -14.23 -10.38 -8.64
N GLN A 326 -13.10 -9.82 -8.19
CA GLN A 326 -11.82 -10.54 -8.15
C GLN A 326 -11.87 -11.73 -7.21
N VAL A 327 -12.39 -11.55 -5.99
CA VAL A 327 -12.56 -12.63 -5.01
C VAL A 327 -13.41 -13.77 -5.58
N LEU A 328 -14.49 -13.46 -6.29
CA LEU A 328 -15.35 -14.47 -6.93
C LEU A 328 -14.57 -15.30 -7.96
N ASN A 329 -13.86 -14.64 -8.87
CA ASN A 329 -13.06 -15.33 -9.90
C ASN A 329 -11.94 -16.17 -9.28
N LEU A 330 -11.22 -15.60 -8.30
CA LEU A 330 -10.14 -16.29 -7.60
C LEU A 330 -10.66 -17.53 -6.87
N THR A 331 -11.77 -17.41 -6.15
CA THR A 331 -12.40 -18.55 -5.46
C THR A 331 -12.74 -19.67 -6.46
N GLN A 332 -13.31 -19.33 -7.61
CA GLN A 332 -13.62 -20.33 -8.64
C GLN A 332 -12.35 -20.95 -9.24
N ALA A 333 -11.32 -20.16 -9.52
CA ALA A 333 -10.06 -20.66 -10.04
C ALA A 333 -9.35 -21.62 -9.07
N LEU A 334 -9.37 -21.30 -7.77
CA LEU A 334 -8.82 -22.16 -6.72
C LEU A 334 -9.62 -23.47 -6.59
N LYS A 335 -10.96 -23.43 -6.68
CA LYS A 335 -11.79 -24.65 -6.69
C LYS A 335 -11.46 -25.55 -7.88
N ASP A 336 -11.34 -24.97 -9.06
CA ASP A 336 -11.07 -25.69 -10.31
C ASP A 336 -9.61 -26.15 -10.47
N GLY A 337 -8.70 -25.75 -9.56
CA GLY A 337 -7.27 -26.07 -9.67
C GLY A 337 -6.61 -25.38 -10.88
N LYS A 338 -7.04 -24.16 -11.22
CA LYS A 338 -6.44 -23.36 -12.30
C LYS A 338 -5.06 -22.84 -11.92
N SER A 339 -4.30 -22.43 -12.92
CA SER A 339 -3.04 -21.69 -12.79
C SER A 339 -3.27 -20.17 -12.77
N PRO A 340 -2.29 -19.37 -12.29
CA PRO A 340 -2.35 -17.91 -12.34
C PRO A 340 -2.66 -17.34 -13.73
N ILE A 341 -2.09 -17.92 -14.80
CA ILE A 341 -2.35 -17.48 -16.17
C ILE A 341 -3.81 -17.75 -16.59
N GLN A 342 -4.39 -18.87 -16.17
CA GLN A 342 -5.80 -19.18 -16.44
C GLN A 342 -6.74 -18.28 -15.63
N LEU A 343 -6.35 -17.89 -14.41
CA LEU A 343 -7.10 -16.94 -13.59
C LEU A 343 -7.22 -15.57 -14.24
N VAL A 344 -6.13 -15.02 -14.78
CA VAL A 344 -6.15 -13.69 -15.43
C VAL A 344 -6.89 -13.68 -16.77
N GLN A 345 -7.09 -14.86 -17.38
CA GLN A 345 -7.89 -15.05 -18.58
C GLN A 345 -9.39 -15.13 -18.30
N MET A 346 -9.81 -15.26 -17.03
CA MET A 346 -11.22 -15.30 -16.67
C MET A 346 -11.92 -13.97 -17.01
N PRO A 347 -13.20 -14.01 -17.45
CA PRO A 347 -13.96 -12.80 -17.70
C PRO A 347 -14.02 -11.89 -16.46
N ARG A 348 -13.94 -10.59 -16.68
CA ARG A 348 -13.95 -9.60 -15.60
C ARG A 348 -15.36 -9.50 -15.02
N VAL A 349 -15.45 -9.58 -13.69
CA VAL A 349 -16.73 -9.51 -12.97
C VAL A 349 -16.70 -8.33 -12.01
N VAL A 350 -17.86 -7.71 -11.80
CA VAL A 350 -18.11 -6.76 -10.72
C VAL A 350 -19.30 -7.28 -9.92
N VAL A 351 -19.21 -7.21 -8.60
CA VAL A 351 -20.26 -7.68 -7.68
C VAL A 351 -20.76 -6.52 -6.83
N GLU A 352 -21.95 -6.02 -7.16
CA GLU A 352 -22.57 -4.87 -6.51
C GLU A 352 -23.53 -5.33 -5.41
N ARG A 353 -23.62 -4.57 -4.31
CA ARG A 353 -24.69 -4.76 -3.33
C ARG A 353 -25.98 -4.16 -3.91
N SER A 354 -27.06 -4.94 -3.93
CA SER A 354 -28.37 -4.42 -4.31
C SER A 354 -28.83 -3.37 -3.29
N ARG A 355 -29.40 -2.27 -3.77
CA ARG A 355 -30.08 -1.30 -2.92
C ARG A 355 -31.51 -1.78 -2.69
N SER A 356 -31.80 -2.33 -1.52
CA SER A 356 -33.19 -2.50 -1.08
C SER A 356 -33.79 -1.13 -0.73
N GLY A 357 -34.43 -0.48 -1.72
CA GLY A 357 -35.32 0.68 -1.52
C GLY A 357 -36.73 0.20 -1.17
N GLY A 358 -37.32 0.76 -0.11
CA GLY A 358 -38.36 0.11 0.69
C GLY A 358 -39.83 0.33 0.28
N GLN A 359 -40.69 -0.56 0.82
CA GLN A 359 -41.85 -0.24 1.67
C GLN A 359 -42.47 -1.56 2.16
N GLY A 360 -42.57 -1.75 3.49
CA GLY A 360 -43.42 -2.78 4.10
C GLY A 360 -42.71 -3.80 4.98
N ARG A 361 -42.96 -3.69 6.29
CA ARG A 361 -42.93 -4.70 7.37
C ARG A 361 -41.94 -5.88 7.27
N VAL A 362 -40.96 -5.83 8.19
CA VAL A 362 -40.14 -6.92 8.77
C VAL A 362 -39.87 -8.11 7.84
N VAL A 363 -38.71 -8.07 7.15
CA VAL A 363 -38.08 -9.24 6.56
C VAL A 363 -36.57 -9.14 6.79
N THR A 364 -35.99 -10.25 7.24
CA THR A 364 -34.57 -10.52 7.48
C THR A 364 -33.66 -9.83 6.44
N LEU A 365 -32.59 -9.17 6.91
CA LEU A 365 -31.64 -8.38 6.13
C LEU A 365 -30.83 -9.28 5.16
N GLY A 366 -31.43 -9.70 4.06
CA GLY A 366 -30.73 -10.41 2.99
C GLY A 366 -29.97 -9.42 2.12
N ASN A 367 -28.64 -9.36 2.26
CA ASN A 367 -27.75 -8.66 1.33
C ASN A 367 -27.82 -9.34 -0.05
N ALA A 368 -28.78 -8.97 -0.89
CA ALA A 368 -28.79 -9.45 -2.28
C ALA A 368 -27.64 -8.77 -3.05
N PHE A 369 -26.84 -9.57 -3.77
CA PHE A 369 -25.73 -9.09 -4.60
C PHE A 369 -26.06 -9.29 -6.09
N THR A 370 -25.71 -8.31 -6.92
CA THR A 370 -25.84 -8.38 -8.38
C THR A 370 -24.47 -8.62 -9.00
N GLN A 371 -24.35 -9.67 -9.80
CA GLN A 371 -23.12 -9.99 -10.55
C GLN A 371 -23.24 -9.46 -11.98
N THR A 372 -22.26 -8.67 -12.43
CA THR A 372 -22.19 -8.18 -13.81
C THR A 372 -20.91 -8.68 -14.46
N PHE A 373 -21.06 -9.43 -15.56
CA PHE A 373 -19.95 -9.95 -16.36
C PHE A 373 -19.64 -9.00 -17.51
N HIS A 374 -18.38 -8.59 -17.64
CA HIS A 374 -17.90 -7.85 -18.80
C HIS A 374 -17.25 -8.81 -19.79
N CYS A 375 -18.06 -9.35 -20.70
CA CYS A 375 -17.60 -10.09 -21.87
C CYS A 375 -17.64 -9.17 -23.10
N LYS A 376 -16.57 -8.43 -23.37
CA LYS A 376 -16.32 -7.86 -24.71
C LYS A 376 -14.93 -8.30 -25.17
N ARG A 377 -14.84 -8.73 -26.43
CA ARG A 377 -13.56 -9.14 -27.03
C ARG A 377 -12.71 -7.87 -27.20
N PRO A 378 -11.41 -7.88 -26.83
CA PRO A 378 -10.54 -6.74 -27.08
C PRO A 378 -10.56 -6.37 -28.56
N PHE A 379 -10.78 -5.09 -28.84
CA PHE A 379 -10.91 -4.54 -30.20
C PHE A 379 -9.69 -4.81 -31.10
N PHE A 380 -8.54 -5.16 -30.50
CA PHE A 380 -7.38 -5.69 -31.19
C PHE A 380 -7.03 -7.08 -30.66
N SER A 381 -7.62 -8.09 -31.30
CA SER A 381 -7.11 -9.46 -31.32
C SER A 381 -6.78 -9.81 -32.76
N SER A 382 -5.67 -9.27 -33.24
CA SER A 382 -4.98 -9.81 -34.42
C SER A 382 -3.48 -9.77 -34.15
N TRP A 383 -2.87 -10.94 -34.34
CA TRP A 383 -1.44 -11.29 -34.35
C TRP A 383 -0.86 -11.78 -33.03
#